data_AF-A0A5C6AYV9-F1
#
_entry.id   AF-A0A5C6AYV9-F1
#
_cell.length_a   1.000
_cell.length_b   1.000
_cell.length_c   1.000
_cell.angle_alpha   90.00
_cell.angle_beta   90.00
_cell.angle_gamma   90.00
#
_symmetry.space_group_name_H-M   'P 1'
#
loop_
_entity.id
_entity.type
_entity.pdbx_description
1 polymer ?
#
loop_
_entity_poly.entity_id
_entity_poly.type
_entity_poly.pdbx_seq_one_letter_code
_entity_poly.pdbx_strand_id
1 'polypeptide(L)'
;MRALTFQLSMIIALCGSVCGCGTAADETNQNGESTSQPVPEDHSHNEDHHGLHSHAHDHSKAQPLHGGELVEVGHTHNKDGARHYFAEVMPLHAGEVQFFLARESDHSGLEDYRPDTREIVALVDAVSEKRPTSKEIRFAAEDIDGQPLKFSANLNDVYPDAEELMIVIPKLKVGQERMNFSFSITRQGTDSESEHEHHQQDEK
;
A
#
# COMPACT_ATOMS: atom_id res chain seq x y z
N MET A 1 15.48 -23.75 17.96
CA MET A 1 14.40 -23.14 17.16
C MET A 1 13.80 -22.02 18.00
N ARG A 2 14.17 -20.76 17.73
CA ARG A 2 13.63 -19.59 18.44
C ARG A 2 12.61 -18.92 17.53
N ALA A 3 11.40 -18.70 18.05
CA ALA A 3 10.33 -18.00 17.36
C ALA A 3 10.70 -16.51 17.24
N LEU A 4 10.63 -15.96 16.03
CA LEU A 4 10.68 -14.51 15.80
C LEU A 4 9.32 -13.91 16.14
N THR A 5 9.32 -12.90 17.01
CA THR A 5 8.16 -12.09 17.34
C THR A 5 8.31 -10.79 16.55
N PHE A 6 7.46 -10.57 15.55
CA PHE A 6 7.38 -9.28 14.85
C PHE A 6 6.34 -8.40 15.54
N GLN A 7 6.71 -7.16 15.88
CA GLN A 7 5.80 -6.17 16.42
C GLN A 7 5.23 -5.31 15.28
N LEU A 8 3.92 -5.39 15.09
CA LEU A 8 3.15 -4.56 14.18
C LEU A 8 2.92 -3.19 14.80
N SER A 9 3.54 -2.13 14.27
CA SER A 9 3.24 -0.74 14.66
C SER A 9 2.33 -0.10 13.62
N MET A 10 1.03 -0.05 13.93
CA MET A 10 0.03 0.62 13.09
C MET A 10 -0.08 2.10 13.51
N ILE A 11 0.49 3.01 12.72
CA ILE A 11 0.37 4.47 12.95
C ILE A 11 -0.84 5.00 12.19
N ILE A 12 -1.89 5.39 12.92
CA ILE A 12 -3.08 6.06 12.38
C ILE A 12 -2.77 7.56 12.28
N ALA A 13 -2.71 8.10 11.06
CA ALA A 13 -2.54 9.53 10.81
C ALA A 13 -3.86 10.29 11.06
N LEU A 14 -3.91 11.07 12.15
CA LEU A 14 -4.98 12.03 12.45
C LEU A 14 -4.67 13.37 11.78
N CYS A 15 -5.32 13.65 10.64
CA CYS A 15 -5.35 14.99 10.06
C CYS A 15 -6.49 15.79 10.71
N GLY A 16 -6.13 16.73 11.59
CA GLY A 16 -7.04 17.75 12.11
C GLY A 16 -7.39 18.78 11.04
N SER A 17 -8.68 18.96 10.79
CA SER A 17 -9.19 20.02 9.91
C SER A 17 -9.45 21.30 10.72
N VAL A 18 -8.66 22.34 10.45
CA VAL A 18 -8.90 23.70 10.97
C VAL A 18 -9.84 24.39 9.99
N CYS A 19 -11.14 24.46 10.32
CA CYS A 19 -12.09 25.32 9.63
C CYS A 19 -11.93 26.77 10.13
N GLY A 20 -11.33 27.62 9.30
CA GLY A 20 -11.41 29.07 9.44
C GLY A 20 -12.75 29.58 8.90
N CYS A 21 -13.62 30.07 9.78
CA CYS A 21 -14.84 30.78 9.40
C CYS A 21 -14.50 32.23 9.04
N GLY A 22 -14.52 32.56 7.74
CA GLY A 22 -14.56 33.95 7.26
C GLY A 22 -16.01 34.35 7.01
N THR A 23 -16.57 35.21 7.85
CA THR A 23 -17.85 35.90 7.61
C THR A 23 -17.63 37.06 6.64
N ALA A 24 -18.41 37.13 5.56
CA ALA A 24 -18.60 38.34 4.79
C ALA A 24 -20.09 38.60 4.58
N ALA A 25 -20.45 39.86 4.77
CA ALA A 25 -21.79 40.34 5.02
C ALA A 25 -22.64 40.57 3.75
N ASP A 26 -23.93 40.67 4.03
CA ASP A 26 -25.05 41.24 3.30
C ASP A 26 -24.73 42.52 2.50
N GLU A 27 -25.35 42.68 1.32
CA GLU A 27 -26.07 43.90 0.90
C GLU A 27 -26.80 43.72 -0.46
N THR A 28 -28.14 43.68 -0.38
CA THR A 28 -29.18 44.39 -1.16
C THR A 28 -29.20 44.47 -2.72
N ASN A 29 -30.26 43.88 -3.28
CA ASN A 29 -31.31 44.44 -4.16
C ASN A 29 -31.02 44.89 -5.63
N GLN A 30 -31.73 44.29 -6.61
CA GLN A 30 -32.74 44.98 -7.46
C GLN A 30 -33.39 44.07 -8.54
N ASN A 31 -34.73 44.03 -8.49
CA ASN A 31 -35.76 43.90 -9.54
C ASN A 31 -35.49 43.18 -10.87
N GLY A 32 -36.36 42.21 -11.16
CA GLY A 32 -36.65 41.71 -12.51
C GLY A 32 -37.87 40.78 -12.50
N GLU A 33 -39.06 41.35 -12.72
CA GLU A 33 -40.33 40.65 -12.85
C GLU A 33 -40.36 39.78 -14.13
N SER A 34 -40.57 38.47 -13.97
CA SER A 34 -41.03 37.61 -15.07
C SER A 34 -41.84 36.44 -14.54
N THR A 35 -43.09 36.44 -14.98
CA THR A 35 -44.10 35.40 -14.84
C THR A 35 -43.62 34.07 -15.40
N SER A 36 -43.51 33.05 -14.54
CA SER A 36 -43.54 31.64 -14.95
C SER A 36 -44.02 30.81 -13.76
N GLN A 37 -44.97 29.91 -14.02
CA GLN A 37 -45.70 29.09 -13.07
C GLN A 37 -44.78 28.24 -12.17
N PRO A 38 -45.24 27.84 -10.96
CA PRO A 38 -44.46 26.97 -10.08
C PRO A 38 -44.36 25.57 -10.69
N VAL A 39 -43.17 25.23 -11.18
CA VAL A 39 -42.79 23.84 -11.41
C VAL A 39 -42.37 23.28 -10.04
N PRO A 40 -43.00 22.21 -9.53
CA PRO A 40 -42.53 21.60 -8.30
C PRO A 40 -41.09 21.11 -8.50
N GLU A 41 -40.22 21.58 -7.62
CA GLU A 41 -38.90 21.05 -7.37
C GLU A 41 -39.02 19.54 -7.09
N ASP A 42 -38.50 18.74 -8.01
CA ASP A 42 -37.96 17.43 -7.65
C ASP A 42 -36.48 17.46 -8.05
N HIS A 43 -35.73 18.25 -7.30
CA HIS A 43 -34.28 18.12 -7.24
C HIS A 43 -33.99 16.80 -6.54
N SER A 44 -34.03 15.71 -7.32
CA SER A 44 -33.36 14.47 -6.97
C SER A 44 -31.86 14.78 -6.83
N HIS A 45 -31.46 15.10 -5.60
CA HIS A 45 -30.08 15.00 -5.15
C HIS A 45 -29.64 13.54 -5.31
N ASN A 46 -29.16 13.17 -6.50
CA ASN A 46 -28.25 12.03 -6.60
C ASN A 46 -26.88 12.54 -6.18
N GLU A 47 -26.77 12.88 -4.90
CA GLU A 47 -25.51 12.92 -4.19
C GLU A 47 -25.01 11.48 -4.12
N ASP A 48 -24.42 11.01 -5.22
CA ASP A 48 -23.50 9.87 -5.20
C ASP A 48 -22.24 10.31 -4.46
N HIS A 49 -22.40 10.53 -3.16
CA HIS A 49 -21.34 10.43 -2.20
C HIS A 49 -20.86 8.98 -2.24
N HIS A 50 -19.84 8.71 -3.05
CA HIS A 50 -19.01 7.54 -2.92
C HIS A 50 -18.35 7.59 -1.54
N GLY A 51 -19.10 7.06 -0.56
CA GLY A 51 -18.72 6.93 0.82
C GLY A 51 -17.39 6.20 0.90
N LEU A 52 -16.48 6.83 1.63
CA LEU A 52 -15.28 6.22 2.19
C LEU A 52 -15.72 5.07 3.10
N HIS A 53 -15.93 3.90 2.53
CA HIS A 53 -16.16 2.68 3.29
C HIS A 53 -14.81 2.05 3.63
N SER A 54 -14.22 2.49 4.74
CA SER A 54 -13.20 1.73 5.45
C SER A 54 -13.89 0.54 6.14
N HIS A 55 -14.12 -0.53 5.40
CA HIS A 55 -14.48 -1.82 6.00
C HIS A 55 -13.18 -2.44 6.52
N ALA A 56 -13.06 -2.51 7.85
CA ALA A 56 -12.12 -3.44 8.47
C ALA A 56 -12.60 -4.86 8.12
N HIS A 57 -12.00 -5.46 7.10
CA HIS A 57 -12.26 -6.84 6.73
C HIS A 57 -11.50 -7.76 7.69
N ASP A 58 -12.21 -8.77 8.19
CA ASP A 58 -11.64 -9.94 8.85
C ASP A 58 -10.56 -10.49 7.90
N HIS A 59 -9.29 -10.42 8.33
CA HIS A 59 -8.15 -10.76 7.48
C HIS A 59 -8.38 -12.16 6.92
N SER A 60 -8.43 -12.26 5.58
CA SER A 60 -8.60 -13.56 4.94
C SER A 60 -7.59 -14.55 5.55
N LYS A 61 -8.04 -15.74 5.94
CA LYS A 61 -7.17 -16.82 6.44
C LYS A 61 -6.28 -17.42 5.33
N ALA A 62 -6.13 -16.69 4.22
CA ALA A 62 -5.32 -17.07 3.10
C ALA A 62 -3.89 -17.32 3.54
N GLN A 63 -3.31 -18.41 3.03
CA GLN A 63 -1.90 -18.71 3.25
C GLN A 63 -1.09 -18.19 2.07
N PRO A 64 0.11 -17.63 2.32
CA PRO A 64 1.04 -17.26 1.27
C PRO A 64 1.40 -18.46 0.38
N LEU A 65 1.57 -18.21 -0.92
CA LEU A 65 1.91 -19.21 -1.93
C LEU A 65 3.42 -19.45 -2.03
N HIS A 66 4.22 -18.41 -1.77
CA HIS A 66 5.67 -18.35 -2.01
C HIS A 66 6.50 -18.24 -0.72
N GLY A 67 5.85 -18.16 0.45
CA GLY A 67 6.48 -18.06 1.76
C GLY A 67 6.77 -16.62 2.22
N GLY A 68 6.19 -15.63 1.57
CA GLY A 68 6.23 -14.22 1.97
C GLY A 68 5.10 -13.82 2.92
N GLU A 69 4.97 -12.51 3.14
CA GLU A 69 3.89 -11.89 3.90
C GLU A 69 2.77 -11.42 2.96
N LEU A 70 1.51 -11.72 3.29
CA LEU A 70 0.37 -11.27 2.51
C LEU A 70 -0.05 -9.85 2.92
N VAL A 71 -0.10 -8.96 1.94
CA VAL A 71 -0.62 -7.60 2.03
C VAL A 71 -1.88 -7.51 1.18
N GLU A 72 -2.99 -7.08 1.76
CA GLU A 72 -4.22 -6.87 1.00
C GLU A 72 -4.03 -5.71 0.01
N VAL A 73 -4.32 -5.96 -1.27
CA VAL A 73 -4.32 -4.94 -2.32
C VAL A 73 -5.70 -4.29 -2.43
N GLY A 74 -6.75 -5.09 -2.23
CA GLY A 74 -8.15 -4.68 -2.30
C GLY A 74 -8.99 -5.75 -2.97
N HIS A 75 -10.19 -5.39 -3.43
CA HIS A 75 -11.11 -6.35 -4.03
C HIS A 75 -11.97 -5.72 -5.13
N THR A 76 -12.39 -6.53 -6.10
CA THR A 76 -13.33 -6.12 -7.16
C THR A 76 -14.71 -6.71 -6.86
N HIS A 77 -15.78 -5.95 -7.04
CA HIS A 77 -17.14 -6.49 -6.97
C HIS A 77 -17.60 -6.96 -8.36
N ASN A 78 -18.12 -8.18 -8.43
CA ASN A 78 -18.78 -8.73 -9.60
C ASN A 78 -20.16 -9.29 -9.20
N LYS A 79 -20.91 -9.80 -10.18
CA LYS A 79 -22.26 -10.33 -9.94
C LYS A 79 -22.28 -11.53 -8.99
N ASP A 80 -21.15 -12.22 -8.86
CA ASP A 80 -21.01 -13.46 -8.10
C ASP A 80 -20.37 -13.23 -6.72
N GLY A 81 -20.00 -11.97 -6.40
CA GLY A 81 -19.42 -11.58 -5.11
C GLY A 81 -18.25 -10.61 -5.22
N ALA A 82 -17.48 -10.49 -4.15
CA ALA A 82 -16.20 -9.79 -4.17
C ALA A 82 -15.08 -10.79 -4.48
N ARG A 83 -14.10 -10.36 -5.28
CA ARG A 83 -12.84 -11.09 -5.50
C ARG A 83 -11.70 -10.29 -4.91
N HIS A 84 -11.02 -10.85 -3.91
CA HIS A 84 -9.92 -10.20 -3.21
C HIS A 84 -8.58 -10.43 -3.92
N TYR A 85 -7.70 -9.45 -3.82
CA TYR A 85 -6.35 -9.43 -4.38
C TYR A 85 -5.35 -9.13 -3.27
N PHE A 86 -4.18 -9.76 -3.39
CA PHE A 86 -3.11 -9.68 -2.42
C PHE A 86 -1.77 -9.47 -3.13
N ALA A 87 -0.85 -8.83 -2.43
CA ALA A 87 0.57 -8.86 -2.76
C ALA A 87 1.24 -9.75 -1.73
N GLU A 88 1.97 -10.76 -2.18
CA GLU A 88 2.83 -11.56 -1.32
C GLU A 88 4.25 -10.97 -1.36
N VAL A 89 4.61 -10.26 -0.31
CA VAL A 89 5.88 -9.55 -0.18
C VAL A 89 6.92 -10.49 0.41
N MET A 90 8.01 -10.70 -0.32
CA MET A 90 9.10 -11.55 0.13
C MET A 90 10.00 -10.81 1.13
N PRO A 91 10.67 -11.54 2.05
CA PRO A 91 11.70 -10.96 2.89
C PRO A 91 12.77 -10.24 2.04
N LEU A 92 13.21 -9.07 2.51
CA LEU A 92 14.26 -8.31 1.84
C LEU A 92 15.54 -9.15 1.75
N HIS A 93 16.11 -9.28 0.55
CA HIS A 93 17.33 -10.03 0.31
C HIS A 93 18.33 -9.21 -0.51
N ALA A 94 19.54 -9.01 0.01
CA ALA A 94 20.60 -8.22 -0.64
C ALA A 94 20.15 -6.81 -1.09
N GLY A 95 19.22 -6.20 -0.35
CA GLY A 95 18.66 -4.88 -0.66
C GLY A 95 17.63 -4.86 -1.79
N GLU A 96 17.23 -6.03 -2.29
CA GLU A 96 16.17 -6.19 -3.26
C GLU A 96 14.86 -6.56 -2.57
N VAL A 97 13.82 -5.80 -2.85
CA VAL A 97 12.44 -6.14 -2.50
C VAL A 97 11.83 -6.91 -3.66
N GLN A 98 11.13 -7.99 -3.32
CA GLN A 98 10.41 -8.80 -4.29
C GLN A 98 8.97 -9.01 -3.81
N PHE A 99 8.02 -9.05 -4.74
CA PHE A 99 6.67 -9.50 -4.42
C PHE A 99 6.01 -10.21 -5.61
N PHE A 100 4.99 -11.01 -5.29
CA PHE A 100 4.09 -11.64 -6.23
C PHE A 100 2.69 -11.06 -6.05
N LEU A 101 1.86 -11.08 -7.09
CA LEU A 101 0.46 -10.75 -6.97
C LEU A 101 -0.36 -12.04 -6.94
N ALA A 102 -1.33 -12.09 -6.04
CA ALA A 102 -2.24 -13.20 -5.86
C ALA A 102 -3.70 -12.72 -5.86
N ARG A 103 -4.61 -13.63 -6.12
CA ARG A 103 -6.05 -13.40 -5.96
C ARG A 103 -6.71 -14.58 -5.28
N GLU A 104 -7.85 -14.33 -4.67
CA GLU A 104 -8.71 -15.40 -4.17
C GLU A 104 -9.25 -16.25 -5.33
N SER A 105 -9.09 -17.57 -5.19
CA SER A 105 -9.62 -18.58 -6.09
C SER A 105 -11.05 -18.95 -5.72
N ASP A 106 -11.79 -19.54 -6.67
CA ASP A 106 -13.17 -19.97 -6.45
C ASP A 106 -13.30 -21.17 -5.47
N HIS A 107 -12.19 -21.71 -4.96
CA HIS A 107 -12.13 -22.87 -4.05
C HIS A 107 -11.55 -22.52 -2.68
N SER A 108 -11.71 -21.27 -2.23
CA SER A 108 -11.29 -20.76 -0.91
C SER A 108 -9.78 -20.84 -0.61
N GLY A 109 -8.94 -20.69 -1.63
CA GLY A 109 -7.49 -20.51 -1.51
C GLY A 109 -6.97 -19.33 -2.34
N LEU A 110 -5.65 -19.15 -2.41
CA LEU A 110 -5.03 -18.18 -3.32
C LEU A 110 -4.53 -18.85 -4.60
N GLU A 111 -4.49 -18.06 -5.68
CA GLU A 111 -3.78 -18.40 -6.90
C GLU A 111 -2.99 -17.20 -7.42
N ASP A 112 -1.93 -17.45 -8.18
CA ASP A 112 -1.12 -16.40 -8.78
C ASP A 112 -1.94 -15.54 -9.73
N TYR A 113 -1.81 -14.22 -9.59
CA TYR A 113 -2.43 -13.23 -10.47
C TYR A 113 -1.39 -12.57 -11.37
N ARG A 114 -1.59 -12.70 -12.68
CA ARG A 114 -0.75 -12.04 -13.70
C ARG A 114 -1.46 -10.79 -14.24
N PRO A 115 -1.02 -9.57 -13.88
CA PRO A 115 -1.47 -8.36 -14.56
C PRO A 115 -0.82 -8.23 -15.96
N ASP A 116 -1.42 -7.44 -16.83
CA ASP A 116 -0.87 -7.12 -18.16
C ASP A 116 0.35 -6.18 -18.11
N THR A 117 0.71 -5.66 -16.93
CA THR A 117 1.86 -4.75 -16.78
C THR A 117 3.16 -5.50 -16.56
N ARG A 118 4.25 -4.95 -17.12
CA ARG A 118 5.63 -5.44 -16.93
C ARG A 118 6.46 -4.58 -15.98
N GLU A 119 5.91 -3.44 -15.59
CA GLU A 119 6.56 -2.50 -14.68
C GLU A 119 5.52 -1.91 -13.73
N ILE A 120 5.90 -1.71 -12.48
CA ILE A 120 5.08 -1.04 -11.46
C ILE A 120 5.90 0.09 -10.85
N VAL A 121 5.37 1.31 -10.93
CA VAL A 121 5.97 2.48 -10.27
C VAL A 121 5.54 2.47 -8.80
N ALA A 122 6.47 2.77 -7.90
CA ALA A 122 6.22 2.90 -6.47
C ALA A 122 6.87 4.18 -5.92
N LEU A 123 6.37 4.64 -4.78
CA LEU A 123 6.99 5.67 -3.96
C LEU A 123 7.55 5.03 -2.69
N VAL A 124 8.73 5.48 -2.29
CA VAL A 124 9.42 4.99 -1.09
C VAL A 124 9.67 6.16 -0.16
N ASP A 125 9.28 6.00 1.10
CA ASP A 125 9.53 6.94 2.18
C ASP A 125 10.36 6.27 3.29
N ALA A 126 11.34 6.99 3.82
CA ALA A 126 12.05 6.59 5.04
C ALA A 126 11.21 6.96 6.27
N VAL A 127 10.76 5.95 7.02
CA VAL A 127 9.79 6.14 8.13
C VAL A 127 10.38 6.97 9.28
N SER A 128 11.69 6.85 9.51
CA SER A 128 12.40 7.54 10.59
C SER A 128 12.68 9.03 10.30
N GLU A 129 12.54 9.48 9.06
CA GLU A 129 12.79 10.87 8.71
C GLU A 129 11.60 11.77 9.11
N LYS A 130 11.88 12.93 9.72
CA LYS A 130 10.82 13.89 10.11
C LYS A 130 10.12 14.55 8.91
N ARG A 131 10.76 14.53 7.74
CA ARG A 131 10.28 15.10 6.47
C ARG A 131 10.85 14.28 5.30
N PRO A 132 10.39 13.04 5.10
CA PRO A 132 10.89 12.21 4.02
C PRO A 132 10.54 12.85 2.68
N THR A 133 11.50 12.90 1.76
CA THR A 133 11.25 13.29 0.37
C THR A 133 11.04 12.03 -0.45
N SER A 134 9.78 11.65 -0.69
CA SER A 134 9.42 10.40 -1.38
C SER A 134 10.25 10.20 -2.65
N LYS A 135 10.87 9.02 -2.76
CA LYS A 135 11.65 8.62 -3.94
C LYS A 135 10.83 7.68 -4.81
N GLU A 136 10.81 7.93 -6.11
CA GLU A 136 10.20 7.00 -7.07
C GLU A 136 11.14 5.81 -7.33
N ILE A 137 10.58 4.61 -7.31
CA ILE A 137 11.26 3.38 -7.76
C ILE A 137 10.39 2.64 -8.77
N ARG A 138 11.02 1.72 -9.50
CA ARG A 138 10.35 0.89 -10.51
C ARG A 138 10.60 -0.58 -10.18
N PHE A 139 9.52 -1.32 -10.02
CA PHE A 139 9.54 -2.77 -9.97
C PHE A 139 9.45 -3.32 -11.38
N ALA A 140 10.47 -4.06 -11.79
CA ALA A 140 10.48 -4.78 -13.06
C ALA A 140 9.88 -6.17 -12.87
N ALA A 141 9.08 -6.62 -13.84
CA ALA A 141 8.57 -7.98 -13.85
C ALA A 141 9.60 -8.96 -14.43
N GLU A 142 9.90 -10.01 -13.69
CA GLU A 142 10.62 -11.19 -14.18
C GLU A 142 9.61 -12.23 -14.65
N ASP A 143 9.50 -12.39 -15.97
CA ASP A 143 8.55 -13.33 -16.61
C ASP A 143 9.30 -14.54 -17.17
N ILE A 144 9.46 -15.55 -16.34
CA ILE A 144 10.00 -16.85 -16.74
C ILE A 144 8.83 -17.78 -17.03
N ASP A 145 8.91 -18.48 -18.17
CA ASP A 145 7.89 -19.44 -18.58
C ASP A 145 7.66 -20.53 -17.50
N GLY A 146 6.39 -20.79 -17.22
CA GLY A 146 5.98 -21.75 -16.18
C GLY A 146 6.25 -21.31 -14.73
N GLN A 147 6.70 -20.08 -14.47
CA GLN A 147 6.90 -19.53 -13.11
C GLN A 147 5.88 -18.44 -12.79
N PRO A 148 5.60 -18.14 -11.51
CA PRO A 148 4.84 -16.96 -11.10
C PRO A 148 5.51 -15.65 -11.57
N LEU A 149 4.73 -14.61 -11.88
CA LEU A 149 5.28 -13.32 -12.28
C LEU A 149 5.81 -12.58 -11.05
N LYS A 150 7.13 -12.45 -10.94
CA LYS A 150 7.80 -11.78 -9.83
C LYS A 150 8.06 -10.32 -10.16
N PHE A 151 7.77 -9.41 -9.25
CA PHE A 151 8.15 -8.00 -9.36
C PHE A 151 9.32 -7.71 -8.43
N SER A 152 10.38 -7.08 -8.92
CA SER A 152 11.59 -6.83 -8.13
C SER A 152 12.12 -5.41 -8.33
N ALA A 153 12.61 -4.80 -7.24
CA ALA A 153 13.25 -3.49 -7.26
C ALA A 153 14.42 -3.45 -6.27
N ASN A 154 15.51 -2.79 -6.66
CA ASN A 154 16.66 -2.58 -5.79
C ASN A 154 16.45 -1.30 -4.95
N LEU A 155 16.67 -1.41 -3.64
CA LEU A 155 16.53 -0.30 -2.69
C LEU A 155 17.87 0.28 -2.23
N ASN A 156 19.01 -0.27 -2.64
CA ASN A 156 20.33 0.14 -2.12
C ASN A 156 20.64 1.61 -2.41
N ASP A 157 20.21 2.12 -3.57
CA ASP A 157 20.38 3.52 -3.94
C ASP A 157 19.29 4.44 -3.33
N VAL A 158 18.30 3.83 -2.68
CA VAL A 158 17.08 4.47 -2.19
C VAL A 158 17.12 4.45 -0.67
N TYR A 159 17.64 5.54 -0.11
CA TYR A 159 17.81 5.71 1.34
C TYR A 159 18.72 4.64 1.96
N PRO A 160 20.04 4.64 1.67
CA PRO A 160 20.96 3.59 2.11
C PRO A 160 20.98 3.39 3.64
N ASP A 161 20.75 4.46 4.40
CA ASP A 161 20.83 4.45 5.87
C ASP A 161 19.49 4.26 6.57
N ALA A 162 18.37 4.11 5.83
CA ALA A 162 17.06 3.94 6.42
C ALA A 162 16.84 2.49 6.90
N GLU A 163 16.54 2.33 8.19
CA GLU A 163 16.21 1.04 8.80
C GLU A 163 14.81 0.55 8.40
N GLU A 164 13.85 1.47 8.24
CA GLU A 164 12.49 1.15 7.86
C GLU A 164 12.03 2.03 6.69
N LEU A 165 11.45 1.37 5.69
CA LEU A 165 10.93 1.99 4.49
C LEU A 165 9.45 1.67 4.34
N MET A 166 8.64 2.67 4.01
CA MET A 166 7.27 2.50 3.56
C MET A 166 7.27 2.54 2.02
N ILE A 167 6.72 1.52 1.39
CA ILE A 167 6.56 1.44 -0.06
C ILE A 167 5.08 1.62 -0.38
N VAL A 168 4.76 2.56 -1.27
CA VAL A 168 3.42 2.85 -1.75
C VAL A 168 3.34 2.56 -3.23
N ILE A 169 2.39 1.71 -3.63
CA ILE A 169 2.13 1.33 -5.02
C ILE A 169 0.85 2.02 -5.47
N PRO A 170 0.93 3.13 -6.22
CA PRO A 170 -0.25 3.82 -6.70
C PRO A 170 -0.84 3.18 -7.96
N LYS A 171 -2.17 3.09 -7.98
CA LYS A 171 -2.99 2.88 -9.18
C LYS A 171 -2.64 1.63 -9.99
N LEU A 172 -2.23 0.54 -9.33
CA LEU A 172 -2.06 -0.76 -9.96
C LEU A 172 -3.41 -1.25 -10.48
N LYS A 173 -3.47 -1.67 -11.75
CA LYS A 173 -4.68 -2.26 -12.31
C LYS A 173 -4.77 -3.73 -11.91
N VAL A 174 -5.80 -4.09 -11.16
CA VAL A 174 -6.14 -5.49 -10.81
C VAL A 174 -7.58 -5.78 -11.24
N GLY A 175 -7.77 -6.82 -12.03
CA GLY A 175 -9.02 -7.01 -12.77
C GLY A 175 -9.33 -5.79 -13.65
N GLN A 176 -10.47 -5.14 -13.42
CA GLN A 176 -10.87 -3.90 -14.10
C GLN A 176 -10.73 -2.64 -13.23
N GLU A 177 -10.28 -2.79 -11.99
CA GLU A 177 -10.19 -1.69 -11.02
C GLU A 177 -8.76 -1.19 -10.86
N ARG A 178 -8.62 0.05 -10.38
CA ARG A 178 -7.32 0.65 -10.01
C ARG A 178 -7.23 0.71 -8.51
N MET A 179 -6.25 0.02 -7.93
CA MET A 179 -6.06 -0.06 -6.49
C MET A 179 -4.73 0.56 -6.09
N ASN A 180 -4.68 1.04 -4.86
CA ASN A 180 -3.45 1.48 -4.22
C ASN A 180 -3.22 0.57 -3.02
N PHE A 181 -1.98 0.18 -2.79
CA PHE A 181 -1.61 -0.54 -1.60
C PHE A 181 -0.22 -0.11 -1.14
N SER A 182 0.10 -0.42 0.10
CA SER A 182 1.38 -0.06 0.69
C SER A 182 1.82 -1.13 1.67
N PHE A 183 3.12 -1.23 1.88
CA PHE A 183 3.71 -2.14 2.85
C PHE A 183 5.03 -1.57 3.37
N SER A 184 5.40 -1.97 4.58
CA SER A 184 6.67 -1.60 5.19
C SER A 184 7.71 -2.69 4.97
N ILE A 185 8.98 -2.29 4.90
CA ILE A 185 10.13 -3.19 4.95
C ILE A 185 11.08 -2.69 6.04
N THR A 186 11.56 -3.62 6.85
CA THR A 186 12.68 -3.38 7.76
C THR A 186 13.95 -3.97 7.18
N ARG A 187 14.99 -3.15 7.05
CA ARG A 187 16.36 -3.62 6.78
C ARG A 187 16.90 -4.18 8.09
N GLN A 188 17.07 -5.50 8.16
CA GLN A 188 17.82 -6.07 9.27
C GLN A 188 19.27 -5.58 9.14
N GLY A 189 19.74 -4.86 10.15
CA GLY A 189 21.15 -4.47 10.22
C GLY A 189 22.00 -5.73 10.09
N THR A 190 23.02 -5.68 9.24
CA THR A 190 24.09 -6.66 9.28
C THR A 190 24.61 -6.67 10.70
N ASP A 191 24.29 -7.72 11.46
CA ASP A 191 24.93 -8.00 12.74
C ASP A 191 26.43 -7.92 12.48
N SER A 192 27.04 -6.88 13.03
CA SER A 192 28.48 -6.77 13.07
C SER A 192 28.91 -7.91 13.96
N GLU A 193 29.36 -9.02 13.36
CA GLU A 193 30.20 -9.99 14.04
C GLU A 193 31.41 -9.22 14.55
N SER A 194 31.29 -8.67 15.75
CA SER A 194 32.40 -8.11 16.48
C SER A 194 33.37 -9.27 16.70
N GLU A 195 34.45 -9.22 15.94
CA GLU A 195 35.67 -9.98 16.14
C GLU A 195 36.02 -9.88 17.64
N HIS A 196 35.70 -10.94 18.39
CA HIS A 196 36.38 -11.18 19.65
C HIS A 196 37.78 -11.66 19.29
N GLU A 197 38.67 -10.71 19.02
CA GLU A 197 40.11 -10.90 19.13
C GLU A 197 40.39 -11.40 20.56
N HIS A 198 40.53 -12.71 20.70
CA HIS A 198 40.99 -13.32 21.93
C HIS A 198 42.52 -13.14 22.02
N HIS A 199 42.93 -11.90 22.31
CA HIS A 199 44.29 -11.55 22.65
C HIS A 199 44.52 -11.95 24.12
N GLN A 200 44.93 -13.19 24.36
CA GLN A 200 45.62 -13.53 25.61
C GLN A 200 47.13 -13.46 25.36
N GLN A 201 47.66 -12.28 25.66
CA GLN A 201 49.07 -12.09 25.97
C GLN A 201 49.40 -12.77 27.31
N ASP A 202 50.62 -13.29 27.33
CA ASP A 202 51.46 -13.71 28.45
C ASP A 202 51.03 -13.25 29.86
N GLU A 203 51.02 -14.19 30.81
CA GLU A 203 51.66 -13.97 32.11
C GLU A 203 52.22 -15.29 32.68
N LYS A 204 53.55 -15.42 32.56
CA LYS A 204 54.55 -15.89 33.54
C LYS A 204 54.44 -17.24 34.26
#